data_AF-A0A843A792-F1
#
_entry.id   AF-A0A843A792-F1
#
_cell.length_a   1.000
_cell.length_b   1.000
_cell.length_c   1.000
_cell.angle_alpha   90.00
_cell.angle_beta   90.00
_cell.angle_gamma   90.00
#
_symmetry.space_group_name_H-M   'P 1'
#
loop_
_entity.id
_entity.type
_entity.pdbx_description
1 polymer ?
#
loop_
_entity_poly.entity_id
_entity_poly.type
_entity_poly.pdbx_seq_one_letter_code
_entity_poly.pdbx_strand_id
1 'polypeptide(L)'
;MGELCMLKIANSEEGISAEISLYDESTGKMVRREELGKEKNIRQISIKNSVLITSGIFGFTITLIVKDVTDIRLNNDILIIN
;
A
#
# COMPACT_ATOMS: atom_id res chain seq x y z
N MET A 1 -7.16 -16.06 -10.56
CA MET A 1 -6.40 -14.94 -11.14
C MET A 1 -5.80 -14.18 -9.98
N GLY A 2 -4.51 -13.89 -9.99
CA GLY A 2 -3.82 -13.22 -8.88
C GLY A 2 -3.88 -11.69 -9.04
N GLU A 3 -3.95 -10.98 -7.92
CA GLU A 3 -3.89 -9.51 -7.88
C GLU A 3 -2.52 -9.07 -7.34
N LEU A 4 -1.95 -8.04 -7.97
CA LEU A 4 -0.78 -7.32 -7.49
C LEU A 4 -1.23 -6.04 -6.79
N CYS A 5 -0.85 -5.87 -5.53
CA CYS A 5 -1.10 -4.65 -4.79
C CYS A 5 0.12 -3.74 -4.85
N MET A 6 -0.04 -2.55 -5.44
CA MET A 6 0.93 -1.46 -5.29
C MET A 6 0.45 -0.52 -4.19
N LEU A 7 1.26 -0.34 -3.16
CA LEU A 7 1.03 0.62 -2.09
C LEU A 7 2.02 1.76 -2.24
N LYS A 8 1.51 2.99 -2.39
CA LYS A 8 2.31 4.21 -2.42
C LYS A 8 2.04 4.99 -1.15
N ILE A 9 3.05 5.16 -0.30
CA ILE A 9 2.99 5.93 0.93
C ILE A 9 3.81 7.19 0.74
N ALA A 10 3.21 8.37 0.94
CA ALA A 10 3.91 9.64 0.90
C ALA A 10 3.89 10.27 2.29
N ASN A 11 5.05 10.72 2.76
CA ASN A 11 5.18 11.51 3.98
C ASN A 11 5.23 13.00 3.63
N SER A 12 4.45 13.80 4.35
CA SER A 12 4.37 15.25 4.17
C SER A 12 4.24 15.95 5.52
N GLU A 13 4.41 17.27 5.55
CA GLU A 13 4.21 18.08 6.76
C GLU A 13 2.76 17.99 7.30
N GLU A 14 1.80 17.66 6.43
CA GLU A 14 0.38 17.46 6.78
C GLU A 14 0.08 16.04 7.26
N GLY A 15 1.08 15.15 7.33
CA GLY A 15 0.95 13.75 7.71
C GLY A 15 1.29 12.78 6.57
N ILE A 16 1.00 11.50 6.80
CA ILE A 16 1.29 10.42 5.86
C ILE A 16 0.02 10.06 5.10
N SER A 17 0.07 10.11 3.77
CA SER A 17 -0.98 9.61 2.89
C SER A 17 -0.57 8.27 2.31
N ALA A 18 -1.54 7.38 2.14
CA ALA A 18 -1.33 6.10 1.48
C ALA A 18 -2.34 5.93 0.34
N GLU A 19 -1.85 5.44 -0.80
CA GLU A 19 -2.64 5.09 -1.95
C GLU A 19 -2.41 3.62 -2.26
N ILE A 20 -3.50 2.88 -2.37
CA ILE A 20 -3.52 1.47 -2.72
C ILE A 20 -4.04 1.35 -4.14
N SER A 21 -3.29 0.69 -5.00
CA SER A 21 -3.71 0.33 -6.36
C SER A 21 -3.60 -1.18 -6.55
N LEU A 22 -4.69 -1.84 -6.89
CA LEU A 22 -4.73 -3.26 -7.25
C LEU A 22 -4.64 -3.41 -8.76
N TYR A 23 -3.78 -4.30 -9.23
CA TYR A 23 -3.56 -4.63 -10.62
C TYR A 23 -3.85 -6.11 -10.86
N ASP A 24 -4.50 -6.41 -11.96
CA ASP A 24 -4.61 -7.78 -12.44
C ASP A 24 -3.22 -8.24 -12.94
N GLU A 25 -2.69 -9.30 -12.35
CA GLU A 25 -1.32 -9.75 -12.63
C GLU A 25 -1.15 -10.20 -14.09
N SER A 26 -2.19 -10.76 -14.70
CA SER A 26 -2.12 -11.32 -16.05
C SER A 26 -2.11 -10.26 -17.14
N THR A 27 -2.80 -9.14 -16.89
CA THR A 27 -2.98 -8.08 -17.88
C THR A 27 -2.19 -6.81 -17.55
N GLY A 28 -1.69 -6.68 -16.32
CA GLY A 28 -1.08 -5.45 -15.80
C GLY A 28 -2.05 -4.27 -15.70
N LYS A 29 -3.36 -4.50 -15.91
CA LYS A 29 -4.38 -3.44 -15.83
C LYS A 29 -4.76 -3.17 -14.39
N MET A 30 -4.93 -1.90 -14.06
CA MET A 30 -5.44 -1.50 -12.74
C MET A 30 -6.91 -1.88 -12.62
N VAL A 31 -7.24 -2.59 -11.55
CA VAL A 31 -8.58 -3.07 -11.21
C VAL A 31 -9.25 -2.12 -10.22
N ARG A 32 -8.51 -1.67 -9.20
CA ARG A 32 -9.03 -0.81 -8.12
C ARG A 32 -7.98 0.18 -7.66
N ARG A 33 -8.43 1.36 -7.24
CA ARG A 33 -7.61 2.37 -6.57
C ARG A 33 -8.37 2.91 -5.36
N GLU A 34 -7.66 3.04 -4.25
CA GLU A 34 -8.22 3.49 -2.97
C GLU A 34 -7.22 4.43 -2.29
N GLU A 35 -7.69 5.61 -1.89
CA GLU A 35 -6.88 6.58 -1.16
C GLU A 35 -7.21 6.49 0.33
N LEU A 36 -6.24 6.09 1.14
CA LEU A 36 -6.31 6.19 2.59
C LEU A 36 -5.94 7.62 2.97
N GLY A 37 -6.99 8.41 3.22
CA GLY A 37 -6.92 9.86 3.37
C GLY A 37 -5.97 10.40 4.45
N LYS A 38 -5.69 11.70 4.36
CA LYS A 38 -4.72 12.50 5.15
C LYS A 38 -4.94 12.51 6.67
N GLU A 39 -6.00 11.92 7.18
CA GLU A 39 -6.43 12.11 8.58
C GLU A 39 -5.79 11.16 9.59
N LYS A 40 -5.01 10.17 9.15
CA LYS A 40 -4.40 9.20 10.07
C LYS A 40 -2.90 9.12 9.85
N ASN A 41 -2.14 9.57 10.85
CA ASN A 41 -0.68 9.46 10.89
C ASN A 41 -0.25 7.99 10.86
N ILE A 42 0.03 7.44 9.68
CA ILE A 42 0.57 6.07 9.52
C ILE A 42 2.04 6.09 9.92
N ARG A 43 2.39 5.72 11.15
CA ARG A 43 3.79 5.69 11.61
C ARG A 43 4.53 4.41 11.22
N GLN A 44 3.78 3.34 10.92
CA GLN A 44 4.36 2.03 10.62
C GLN A 44 3.51 1.27 9.59
N ILE A 45 4.18 0.43 8.79
CA ILE A 45 3.55 -0.52 7.87
C ILE A 45 3.95 -1.93 8.30
N SER A 46 2.99 -2.84 8.37
CA SER A 46 3.20 -4.25 8.67
C SER A 46 2.60 -5.10 7.56
N ILE A 47 3.43 -5.91 6.92
CA ILE A 47 3.03 -6.90 5.91
C ILE A 47 3.06 -8.27 6.58
N LYS A 48 1.94 -9.00 6.52
CA LYS A 48 1.78 -10.32 7.14
C LYS A 48 1.07 -11.24 6.17
N ASN A 49 1.42 -12.52 6.08
CA ASN A 49 0.76 -13.48 5.18
C ASN A 49 0.73 -13.12 3.68
N SER A 50 1.33 -12.00 3.29
CA SER A 50 1.52 -11.56 1.91
C SER A 50 3.01 -11.55 1.54
N VAL A 51 3.31 -11.44 0.25
CA VAL A 51 4.67 -11.47 -0.27
C VAL A 51 5.08 -10.07 -0.73
N LEU A 52 6.10 -9.48 -0.11
CA LEU A 52 6.73 -8.25 -0.61
C LEU A 52 7.62 -8.61 -1.81
N ILE A 53 7.26 -8.11 -3.00
CA ILE A 53 8.04 -8.31 -4.23
C ILE A 53 9.15 -7.29 -4.35
N THR A 54 8.82 -6.01 -4.17
CA THR A 54 9.78 -4.92 -4.29
C THR A 54 9.37 -3.71 -3.48
N SER A 55 10.38 -2.91 -3.11
CA SER A 55 10.23 -1.63 -2.45
C SER A 55 11.11 -0.59 -3.15
N GLY A 56 10.54 0.54 -3.52
CA GLY A 56 11.26 1.70 -4.05
C GLY A 56 11.03 2.93 -3.18
N ILE A 57 12.07 3.75 -3.01
CA ILE A 57 11.98 5.02 -2.29
C ILE A 57 12.33 6.14 -3.28
N PHE A 58 11.47 7.15 -3.37
CA PHE A 58 11.70 8.33 -4.20
C PHE A 58 11.27 9.60 -3.43
N GLY A 59 12.25 10.40 -3.00
CA GLY A 59 12.01 11.53 -2.10
C GLY A 59 11.37 11.06 -0.79
N PHE A 60 10.20 11.62 -0.45
CA PHE A 60 9.42 11.26 0.73
C PHE A 60 8.36 10.18 0.46
N THR A 61 8.44 9.51 -0.70
CA THR A 61 7.48 8.47 -1.10
C THR A 61 8.13 7.08 -1.06
N ILE A 62 7.44 6.13 -0.46
CA ILE A 62 7.75 4.70 -0.48
C ILE A 62 6.71 4.01 -1.35
N THR A 63 7.15 3.23 -2.34
CA THR A 63 6.29 2.36 -3.15
C THR A 63 6.62 0.91 -2.83
N LEU A 64 5.61 0.13 -2.45
CA LEU A 64 5.70 -1.30 -2.17
C LEU A 64 4.85 -2.05 -3.19
N ILE A 65 5.36 -3.15 -3.72
CA ILE A 65 4.57 -4.11 -4.51
C ILE A 65 4.42 -5.39 -3.70
N VAL A 66 3.18 -5.75 -3.40
CA VAL A 66 2.80 -6.85 -2.52
C VAL A 66 1.88 -7.81 -3.27
N LYS A 67 2.11 -9.12 -3.11
CA LYS A 67 1.26 -10.19 -3.62
C LYS A 67 0.45 -10.84 -2.51
N ASP A 68 -0.62 -11.51 -2.92
CA ASP A 68 -1.50 -12.31 -2.05
C ASP A 68 -2.17 -11.46 -0.96
N VAL A 69 -2.48 -10.20 -1.28
CA VAL A 69 -3.18 -9.30 -0.37
C VAL A 69 -4.67 -9.68 -0.32
N THR A 70 -5.12 -9.99 0.88
CA THR A 70 -6.48 -10.36 1.25
C THR A 70 -7.21 -9.25 1.99
N ASP A 71 -6.49 -8.42 2.75
CA ASP A 71 -7.08 -7.33 3.53
C ASP A 71 -6.07 -6.20 3.74
N ILE A 72 -6.55 -4.95 3.66
CA ILE A 72 -5.77 -3.77 4.01
C ILE A 72 -6.57 -2.94 5.00
N ARG A 73 -5.98 -2.70 6.17
CA ARG A 73 -6.65 -1.96 7.24
C ARG A 73 -5.67 -1.14 8.05
N LEU A 74 -6.20 -0.05 8.61
CA LEU A 74 -5.45 0.81 9.51
C LEU A 74 -5.87 0.55 10.95
N ASN A 75 -4.93 0.13 11.77
CA ASN A 75 -5.12 -0.09 13.20
C ASN A 75 -4.28 0.94 13.97
N ASN A 76 -4.94 1.95 14.55
CA ASN A 76 -4.31 3.15 15.09
C ASN A 76 -3.41 3.83 14.04
N ASP A 77 -2.10 3.83 14.27
CA ASP A 77 -1.05 4.40 13.42
C ASP A 77 -0.29 3.34 12.60
N ILE A 78 -0.76 2.09 12.58
CA ILE A 78 -0.13 0.98 11.84
C ILE A 78 -1.01 0.54 10.68
N LEU A 79 -0.50 0.69 9.45
CA LEU A 79 -1.13 0.12 8.26
C LEU A 79 -0.77 -1.37 8.18
N ILE A 80 -1.78 -2.23 8.24
CA ILE A 80 -1.63 -3.68 8.18
C ILE A 80 -2.10 -4.16 6.80
N ILE A 81 -1.23 -4.89 6.12
CA ILE A 81 -1.50 -5.58 4.85
C ILE A 81 -1.43 -7.07 5.17
N ASN A 82 -2.56 -7.78 5.01
CA ASN A 82 -2.63 -9.24 5.12
C ASN A 82 -2.78 -9.86 3.75
#